data_AF-A0A090WXJ6-F1
#
_entry.id   AF-A0A090WXJ6-F1
#
_cell.length_a   1.000
_cell.length_b   1.000
_cell.length_c   1.000
_cell.angle_alpha   90.00
_cell.angle_beta   90.00
_cell.angle_gamma   90.00
#
_symmetry.space_group_name_H-M   'P 1'
#
loop_
_entity.id
_entity.type
_entity.pdbx_description
1 polymer ?
#
loop_
_entity_poly.entity_id
_entity_poly.type
_entity_poly.pdbx_seq_one_letter_code
_entity_poly.pdbx_strand_id
1 'polypeptide(L)'
;MTEIGNRIKEIRLKKGLSQEELAEASKVNLRTIQRIENNETKPREKTLQLIFNALEIEIIEPKKKRIDKYQVWTLFLTSIIIICSFMAWIYKFKFLRTEKEYIVKLPAGMDI
;
A
#
# COMPACT_ATOMS: atom_id res chain seq x y z
N MET A 1 8.03 -9.20 18.64
CA MET A 1 8.37 -8.52 17.37
C MET A 1 9.88 -8.55 17.25
N THR A 2 10.44 -9.17 16.22
CA THR A 2 11.90 -9.30 16.07
C THR A 2 12.45 -7.98 15.54
N GLU A 3 13.17 -7.24 16.36
CA GLU A 3 13.83 -6.01 15.91
C GLU A 3 14.96 -6.32 14.92
N ILE A 4 15.21 -5.37 14.02
CA ILE A 4 16.23 -5.52 12.96
C ILE A 4 17.63 -5.78 13.55
N GLY A 5 17.92 -5.21 14.72
CA GLY A 5 19.14 -5.43 15.48
C GLY A 5 19.35 -6.89 15.85
N ASN A 6 18.31 -7.55 16.37
CA ASN A 6 18.36 -8.97 16.71
C ASN A 6 18.66 -9.83 15.48
N ARG A 7 18.06 -9.52 14.33
CA ARG A 7 18.28 -10.28 13.10
C ARG A 7 19.67 -10.08 12.52
N ILE A 8 20.22 -8.86 12.61
CA ILE A 8 21.63 -8.58 12.27
C ILE A 8 22.55 -9.42 13.15
N LYS A 9 22.31 -9.43 14.46
CA LYS A 9 23.09 -10.21 15.43
C LYS A 9 23.06 -11.71 15.14
N GLU A 10 21.88 -12.26 14.87
CA GLU A 10 21.72 -13.69 14.53
C GLU A 10 22.50 -14.07 13.27
N ILE A 11 22.42 -13.27 12.20
CA ILE A 11 23.12 -13.55 10.94
C ILE A 11 24.64 -13.41 11.14
N ARG A 12 25.08 -12.37 11.86
CA ARG A 12 26.48 -12.17 12.21
C ARG A 12 27.05 -13.40 12.92
N LEU A 13 26.35 -13.89 13.95
CA LEU A 13 26.77 -15.08 14.72
C LEU A 13 26.76 -16.35 13.87
N LYS A 14 25.78 -16.52 12.97
CA LYS A 14 25.77 -17.64 12.01
C LYS A 14 26.96 -17.61 11.04
N LYS A 15 27.48 -16.42 10.74
CA LYS A 15 28.70 -16.23 9.95
C LYS A 15 30.00 -16.32 10.76
N GLY A 16 29.91 -16.52 12.08
CA GLY A 16 31.09 -16.62 12.96
C GLY A 16 31.83 -15.29 13.18
N LEU A 17 31.19 -14.15 12.87
CA LEU A 17 31.80 -12.83 12.97
C LEU A 17 31.63 -12.23 14.37
N SER A 18 32.66 -11.57 14.89
CA SER A 18 32.61 -10.65 16.03
C SER A 18 31.98 -9.31 15.64
N GLN A 19 31.64 -8.47 16.64
CA GLN A 19 31.10 -7.14 16.36
C GLN A 19 32.14 -6.23 15.69
N GLU A 20 33.40 -6.41 16.05
CA GLU A 20 34.57 -5.74 15.49
C GLU A 20 34.76 -6.11 14.02
N GLU A 21 34.69 -7.40 13.69
CA GLU A 21 34.82 -7.87 12.31
C GLU A 21 33.65 -7.39 11.43
N LEU A 22 32.42 -7.38 11.95
CA LEU A 22 31.28 -6.80 11.23
C LEU A 22 31.44 -5.29 11.04
N ALA A 23 31.93 -4.58 12.06
CA ALA A 23 32.19 -3.15 11.99
C ALA A 23 33.22 -2.81 10.90
N GLU A 24 34.31 -3.58 10.85
CA GLU A 24 35.36 -3.45 9.84
C GLU A 24 34.83 -3.76 8.43
N ALA A 25 34.17 -4.91 8.25
CA ALA A 25 33.64 -5.34 6.95
C ALA A 25 32.57 -4.38 6.40
N SER A 26 31.71 -3.84 7.27
CA SER A 26 30.66 -2.88 6.88
C SER A 26 31.13 -1.43 6.83
N LYS A 27 32.34 -1.12 7.29
CA LYS A 27 32.85 0.26 7.49
C LYS A 27 31.92 1.10 8.36
N VAL A 28 31.25 0.47 9.32
CA VAL A 28 30.38 1.10 10.31
C VAL A 28 31.09 1.09 11.66
N ASN A 29 31.01 2.18 12.42
CA ASN A 29 31.65 2.26 13.73
C ASN A 29 31.15 1.12 14.65
N LEU A 30 32.06 0.45 15.38
CA LEU A 30 31.75 -0.61 16.33
C LEU A 30 30.63 -0.25 17.31
N ARG A 31 30.68 0.96 17.88
CA ARG A 31 29.65 1.46 18.79
C ARG A 31 28.29 1.57 18.11
N THR A 32 28.26 1.83 16.81
CA THR A 32 27.00 1.83 16.04
C THR A 32 26.47 0.41 15.86
N ILE A 33 27.32 -0.58 15.55
CA ILE A 33 26.93 -2.00 15.48
C ILE A 33 26.34 -2.45 16.83
N GLN A 34 27.03 -2.18 17.93
CA GLN A 34 26.57 -2.51 19.29
C GLN A 34 25.20 -1.92 19.59
N ARG A 35 25.03 -0.61 19.37
CA ARG A 35 23.75 0.08 19.60
C ARG A 35 22.63 -0.46 18.72
N ILE A 36 22.92 -0.84 17.48
CA ILE A 36 21.93 -1.45 16.58
C ILE A 36 21.54 -2.84 17.11
N GLU A 37 22.52 -3.71 17.42
CA GLU A 37 22.25 -5.07 17.94
C GLU A 37 21.56 -5.08 19.30
N ASN A 38 21.75 -4.03 20.11
CA ASN A 38 21.07 -3.83 21.40
C ASN A 38 19.75 -3.05 21.28
N ASN A 39 19.32 -2.68 20.08
CA ASN A 39 18.10 -1.90 19.81
C ASN A 39 18.08 -0.50 20.48
N GLU A 40 19.26 0.06 20.76
CA GLU A 40 19.43 1.41 21.32
C GLU A 40 19.36 2.51 20.26
N THR A 41 19.44 2.15 18.97
CA THR A 41 19.30 3.10 17.87
C THR A 41 18.73 2.42 16.62
N LYS A 42 17.88 3.16 15.90
CA LYS A 42 17.41 2.73 14.59
C LYS A 42 18.43 3.14 13.52
N PRO A 43 19.04 2.19 12.77
CA PRO A 43 19.99 2.54 11.71
C PRO A 43 19.31 3.31 10.58
N ARG A 44 20.05 4.25 9.99
CA ARG A 44 19.66 4.88 8.71
C ARG A 44 19.73 3.85 7.60
N GLU A 45 18.97 4.06 6.53
CA GLU A 45 18.93 3.17 5.36
C GLU A 45 20.33 2.88 4.79
N LYS A 46 21.16 3.91 4.63
CA LYS A 46 22.56 3.74 4.16
C LYS A 46 23.41 2.87 5.09
N THR A 47 23.29 3.04 6.41
CA THR A 47 24.01 2.22 7.39
C THR A 47 23.53 0.78 7.33
N LEU A 48 22.22 0.58 7.18
CA LEU A 48 21.64 -0.75 7.06
C LEU A 48 22.10 -1.45 5.79
N GLN A 49 22.17 -0.75 4.65
CA GLN A 49 22.71 -1.28 3.40
C GLN A 49 24.17 -1.72 3.54
N LEU A 50 25.01 -0.93 4.21
CA LEU A 50 26.41 -1.30 4.46
C LEU A 50 26.53 -2.58 5.29
N ILE A 51 25.73 -2.71 6.35
CA ILE A 51 25.69 -3.91 7.19
C ILE A 51 25.17 -5.11 6.39
N PHE A 52 24.10 -4.94 5.62
CA PHE A 52 23.52 -5.99 4.80
C PHE A 52 24.47 -6.48 3.72
N ASN A 53 25.21 -5.57 3.07
CA ASN A 53 26.24 -5.93 2.11
C ASN A 53 27.36 -6.74 2.76
N ALA A 54 27.85 -6.31 3.93
CA ALA A 54 28.88 -7.06 4.68
C ALA A 54 28.40 -8.43 5.15
N LEU A 55 27.11 -8.56 5.47
CA LEU A 55 26.47 -9.82 5.82
C LEU A 55 26.01 -10.62 4.59
N GLU A 56 26.24 -10.13 3.37
CA GLU A 56 25.77 -10.73 2.10
C GLU A 56 24.27 -11.05 2.12
N ILE A 57 23.48 -10.16 2.71
CA ILE A 57 22.04 -10.26 2.72
C ILE A 57 21.52 -9.64 1.43
N GLU A 58 20.87 -10.45 0.59
CA GLU A 58 20.13 -9.93 -0.55
C GLU A 58 18.97 -9.06 -0.05
N ILE A 59 19.10 -7.75 -0.24
CA ILE A 59 18.03 -6.80 0.03
C ILE A 59 17.01 -6.97 -1.08
N ILE A 60 15.97 -7.76 -0.83
CA ILE A 60 14.80 -7.76 -1.70
C ILE A 60 14.13 -6.40 -1.48
N GLU A 61 14.46 -5.43 -2.32
CA GLU A 61 13.79 -4.15 -2.30
C GLU A 61 12.29 -4.42 -2.46
N PRO A 62 11.45 -3.95 -1.53
CA PRO A 62 10.02 -4.03 -1.73
C PRO A 62 9.72 -3.26 -3.01
N LYS A 63 9.34 -3.99 -4.07
CA LYS A 63 9.04 -3.39 -5.37
C LYS A 63 8.06 -2.25 -5.12
N LYS A 64 8.52 -1.01 -5.25
CA LYS A 64 7.68 0.17 -5.12
C LYS A 64 6.65 0.05 -6.23
N LYS A 65 5.45 -0.40 -5.88
CA LYS A 65 4.37 -0.58 -6.83
C LYS A 65 4.09 0.82 -7.38
N ARG A 66 4.51 1.06 -8.62
CA ARG A 66 4.18 2.32 -9.31
C ARG A 66 2.67 2.28 -9.43
N ILE A 67 1.97 3.04 -8.59
CA ILE A 67 0.56 3.29 -8.80
C ILE A 67 0.52 4.02 -10.13
N ASP A 68 0.05 3.33 -11.17
CA ASP A 68 -0.04 3.92 -12.48
C ASP A 68 -1.08 5.04 -12.39
N LYS A 69 -0.68 6.26 -12.75
CA LYS A 69 -1.54 7.44 -12.72
C LYS A 69 -2.86 7.15 -13.44
N TYR A 70 -2.81 6.38 -14.54
CA TYR A 70 -3.99 6.01 -15.31
C TYR A 70 -4.94 5.07 -14.55
N GLN A 71 -4.44 4.17 -13.70
CA GLN A 71 -5.29 3.29 -12.88
C GLN A 71 -6.19 4.12 -11.94
N VAL A 72 -5.66 5.17 -11.33
CA VAL A 72 -6.46 6.07 -10.48
C VAL A 72 -7.51 6.82 -11.31
N TRP A 73 -7.15 7.35 -12.47
CA TRP A 73 -8.09 8.03 -13.37
C TRP A 73 -9.21 7.10 -13.88
N THR A 74 -8.92 5.84 -14.17
CA THR A 74 -9.96 4.87 -14.59
C THR A 74 -10.99 4.58 -13.51
N LEU A 75 -10.60 4.58 -12.24
CA LEU A 75 -11.53 4.40 -11.10
C LEU A 75 -12.47 5.59 -10.94
N PHE A 76 -11.98 6.81 -11.17
CA PHE A 76 -12.83 8.01 -11.18
C PHE A 76 -13.82 8.00 -12.35
N LEU A 77 -13.35 7.63 -13.55
CA LEU A 77 -14.20 7.60 -14.75
C LEU A 77 -15.33 6.57 -14.64
N THR A 78 -15.02 5.37 -14.15
CA THR A 78 -16.04 4.32 -13.93
C THR A 78 -17.06 4.71 -12.87
N SER A 79 -16.62 5.38 -11.80
CA SER A 79 -17.53 5.93 -10.78
C SER A 79 -18.50 6.95 -11.37
N ILE A 80 -18.05 7.82 -12.27
CA ILE A 80 -18.92 8.79 -12.97
C ILE A 80 -19.95 8.07 -13.83
N ILE A 81 -19.54 7.05 -14.60
CA ILE A 81 -20.45 6.27 -15.45
C ILE A 81 -21.55 5.59 -14.63
N ILE A 82 -21.20 5.01 -13.48
CA ILE A 82 -22.16 4.38 -12.56
C ILE A 82 -23.16 5.42 -12.03
N ILE A 83 -22.68 6.59 -11.61
CA ILE A 83 -23.54 7.68 -11.12
C ILE A 83 -24.50 8.15 -12.21
N CYS A 84 -24.03 8.35 -13.45
CA CYS A 84 -24.88 8.74 -14.57
C CYS A 84 -25.94 7.67 -14.89
N SER A 85 -25.55 6.40 -14.87
CA SER A 85 -26.48 5.28 -15.11
C SER A 85 -27.54 5.19 -14.03
N PHE A 86 -27.15 5.38 -12.77
CA PHE A 86 -28.05 5.39 -11.62
C PHE A 86 -29.02 6.58 -11.66
N MET A 87 -28.52 7.78 -12.02
CA MET A 87 -29.35 8.96 -12.24
C MET A 87 -30.39 8.72 -13.33
N ALA A 88 -29.99 8.21 -14.49
CA ALA A 88 -30.91 7.88 -15.58
C ALA A 88 -31.99 6.88 -15.14
N TRP A 89 -31.61 5.88 -14.34
CA TRP A 89 -32.56 4.93 -13.76
C TRP A 89 -33.56 5.61 -12.81
N ILE A 90 -33.10 6.53 -11.93
CA ILE A 90 -33.99 7.33 -11.08
C ILE A 90 -34.95 8.17 -11.91
N TYR A 91 -34.47 8.84 -12.96
CA TYR A 91 -35.32 9.66 -13.83
C TYR A 91 -36.38 8.81 -14.52
N LYS A 92 -35.99 7.67 -15.10
CA LYS A 92 -36.93 6.72 -15.71
C LYS A 92 -37.94 6.19 -14.68
N PHE A 93 -37.50 5.88 -13.48
CA PHE A 93 -38.36 5.37 -12.42
C PHE A 93 -39.38 6.41 -11.95
N LYS A 94 -38.96 7.69 -11.80
CA LYS A 94 -39.88 8.80 -11.51
C LYS A 94 -40.89 8.98 -12.63
N PHE A 95 -40.43 8.99 -13.89
CA PHE A 95 -41.30 9.13 -15.07
C PHE A 95 -42.37 8.03 -15.13
N LEU A 96 -41.99 6.76 -14.92
CA LEU A 96 -42.93 5.63 -14.91
C LEU A 96 -43.94 5.70 -13.76
N ARG A 97 -43.57 6.25 -12.61
CA ARG A 97 -44.51 6.48 -11.49
C ARG A 97 -45.52 7.56 -11.86
N THR A 98 -45.04 8.64 -12.45
CA THR A 98 -45.87 9.76 -12.90
C THR A 98 -46.90 9.32 -13.93
N GLU A 99 -46.51 8.58 -14.98
CA GLU A 99 -47.47 8.04 -15.97
C GLU A 99 -48.53 7.12 -15.32
N LYS A 100 -48.12 6.22 -14.41
CA LYS A 100 -49.07 5.36 -13.69
C LYS A 100 -50.07 6.16 -12.85
N GLU A 101 -49.63 7.21 -12.18
CA GLU A 101 -50.53 8.11 -11.42
C GLU A 101 -51.51 8.86 -12.32
N TYR A 102 -51.10 9.26 -13.53
CA TYR A 102 -51.98 9.88 -14.51
C TYR A 102 -53.02 8.88 -15.05
N ILE A 103 -52.60 7.67 -15.46
CA ILE A 103 -53.50 6.64 -16.00
C ILE A 103 -54.57 6.23 -14.99
N VAL A 104 -54.23 6.15 -13.69
CA VAL A 104 -55.20 5.81 -12.62
C VAL A 104 -56.19 6.96 -12.34
N LYS A 105 -55.81 8.21 -12.64
CA LYS A 105 -56.66 9.40 -12.47
C LYS A 105 -57.45 9.78 -13.72
N LEU A 106 -57.28 9.06 -14.84
CA LEU A 106 -58.12 9.27 -16.02
C LEU A 106 -59.56 8.85 -15.68
N PRO A 107 -60.57 9.71 -15.90
CA PRO A 107 -61.97 9.31 -15.75
C PRO A 107 -62.27 8.21 -16.77
N ALA A 108 -62.84 7.10 -16.30
CA ALA A 108 -63.25 5.99 -17.15
C ALA A 108 -64.29 6.49 -18.16
N GLY A 109 -63.89 6.62 -19.43
CA GLY A 109 -64.79 6.98 -20.53
C GLY A 109 -64.38 8.14 -21.42
N MET A 110 -63.13 8.61 -21.38
CA MET A 110 -62.61 9.49 -22.44
C MET A 110 -61.64 8.69 -23.33
N ASP A 111 -62.22 7.97 -24.28
CA ASP A 111 -61.46 7.40 -25.41
C ASP A 111 -61.00 8.56 -26.31
N ILE A 112 -59.75 8.46 -26.80
CA ILE A 112 -59.17 9.37 -27.81
C ILE A 112 -59.86 9.16 -29.15
#